data_AF-A0A956CPR5-F1
#
_entry.id   AF-A0A956CPR5-F1
#
_cell.length_a   1.000
_cell.length_b   1.000
_cell.length_c   1.000
_cell.angle_alpha   90.00
_cell.angle_beta   90.00
_cell.angle_gamma   90.00
#
_symmetry.space_group_name_H-M   'P 1'
#
loop_
_entity.id
_entity.type
_entity.pdbx_description
1 polymer ?
#
loop_
_entity_poly.entity_id
_entity_poly.type
_entity_poly.pdbx_seq_one_letter_code
_entity_poly.pdbx_strand_id
1 'polypeptide(L)'
;MSFAAPPITSLTRTLFVVLIAAFVVETVSSNWLGFPLPAWLALTTKPWSVLTPVQIFTHPFAMSPRRDGVVDLALTLLFLWWMLSPFEQRFGRRRAIELLAAATVVPGLAALVIALPFANPAPLAGSVGWGLATLSAFAFSLPRDATISLMGVLPMRAIHLVWFSVGFALLRFLTGDSDFVLFGSELAAVGVGYGFVRWMARPQGRRRKKPSRAPKRSNPFRVIDGGDEDPPKYLN
;
A
#
# COMPACT_ATOMS: atom_id res chain seq x y z
N MET A 1 -29.44 8.40 1.88
CA MET A 1 -28.21 7.59 1.89
C MET A 1 -27.23 8.28 2.82
N SER A 2 -26.91 7.69 3.98
CA SER A 2 -25.97 8.31 4.93
C SER A 2 -24.54 8.11 4.42
N PHE A 3 -23.79 9.20 4.31
CA PHE A 3 -22.37 9.18 4.02
C PHE A 3 -21.64 8.55 5.22
N ALA A 4 -21.22 7.30 5.11
CA ALA A 4 -20.39 6.65 6.13
C ALA A 4 -18.92 6.92 5.80
N ALA A 5 -18.40 8.03 6.30
CA ALA A 5 -16.98 8.35 6.20
C ALA A 5 -16.15 7.24 6.89
N PRO A 6 -15.06 6.73 6.30
CA PRO A 6 -14.28 5.69 6.93
C PRO A 6 -13.69 6.20 8.27
N PRO A 7 -13.77 5.41 9.35
CA PRO A 7 -13.27 5.87 10.64
C PRO A 7 -11.74 6.02 10.58
N ILE A 8 -11.24 7.08 11.22
CA ILE A 8 -9.81 7.37 11.28
C ILE A 8 -9.14 6.30 12.15
N THR A 9 -8.28 5.50 11.52
CA THR A 9 -7.50 4.45 12.18
C THR A 9 -6.28 5.02 12.92
N SER A 10 -5.69 4.22 13.80
CA SER A 10 -4.56 4.64 14.63
C SER A 10 -3.32 5.03 13.83
N LEU A 11 -3.02 4.30 12.75
CA LEU A 11 -1.85 4.56 11.93
C LEU A 11 -2.07 5.75 11.00
N THR A 12 -3.23 5.87 10.36
CA THR A 12 -3.57 7.06 9.57
C THR A 12 -3.49 8.33 10.43
N ARG A 13 -4.03 8.29 11.65
CA ARG A 13 -3.93 9.42 12.60
C ARG A 13 -2.48 9.77 12.92
N THR A 14 -1.64 8.77 13.18
CA THR A 14 -0.22 8.98 13.49
C THR A 14 0.50 9.60 12.29
N LEU A 15 0.26 9.09 11.07
CA LEU A 15 0.84 9.64 9.85
C LEU A 15 0.40 11.08 9.60
N PHE A 16 -0.85 11.42 9.90
CA PHE A 16 -1.33 12.79 9.76
C PHE A 16 -0.54 13.74 10.65
N VAL A 17 -0.38 13.40 11.92
CA VAL A 17 0.38 14.21 12.87
C VAL A 17 1.84 14.33 12.40
N VAL A 18 2.45 13.24 11.96
CA VAL A 18 3.85 13.25 11.50
C VAL A 18 4.03 14.08 10.22
N LEU A 19 3.15 13.93 9.21
CA LEU A 19 3.25 14.68 7.96
C LEU A 19 2.98 16.17 8.16
N ILE A 20 2.00 16.53 8.99
CA ILE A 20 1.73 17.92 9.34
C ILE A 20 2.92 18.52 10.11
N ALA A 21 3.47 17.79 11.09
CA ALA A 21 4.62 18.24 11.84
C ALA A 21 5.85 18.42 10.93
N ALA A 22 6.13 17.46 10.04
CA ALA A 22 7.20 17.55 9.05
C ALA A 22 7.03 18.78 8.15
N PHE A 23 5.82 19.00 7.61
CA PHE A 23 5.52 20.16 6.78
C PHE A 23 5.72 21.49 7.52
N VAL A 24 5.28 21.58 8.79
CA VAL A 24 5.48 22.78 9.62
C VAL A 24 6.97 23.03 9.87
N VAL A 25 7.73 21.99 10.21
CA VAL A 25 9.18 22.09 10.43
C VAL A 25 9.89 22.52 9.15
N GLU A 26 9.54 21.97 8.00
CA GLU A 26 10.08 22.36 6.69
C GLU A 26 9.74 23.81 6.33
N THR A 27 8.50 24.23 6.60
CA THR A 27 8.02 25.58 6.34
C THR A 27 8.75 26.61 7.20
N VAL A 28 8.89 26.35 8.51
CA VAL A 28 9.63 27.24 9.42
C VAL A 28 11.11 27.27 9.04
N SER A 29 11.73 26.12 8.78
CA SER A 29 13.15 26.04 8.43
C SER A 29 13.45 26.78 7.12
N SER A 30 12.62 26.58 6.09
CA SER A 30 12.86 27.16 4.77
C SER A 30 12.55 28.66 4.74
N ASN A 31 11.46 29.10 5.37
CA ASN A 31 11.04 30.48 5.29
C ASN A 31 11.69 31.39 6.34
N TRP A 32 12.00 30.88 7.53
CA TRP A 32 12.49 31.72 8.64
C TRP A 32 14.00 31.53 8.88
N LEU A 33 14.51 30.31 8.80
CA LEU A 33 15.93 30.03 9.01
C LEU A 33 16.75 30.13 7.71
N GLY A 34 16.10 30.27 6.55
CA GLY A 34 16.73 30.25 5.24
C GLY A 34 17.38 28.91 4.89
N PHE A 35 17.05 27.84 5.63
CA PHE A 35 17.64 26.52 5.46
C PHE A 35 16.73 25.64 4.59
N PRO A 36 17.15 25.20 3.40
CA PRO A 36 16.32 24.45 2.46
C PRO A 36 16.19 22.98 2.88
N LEU A 37 15.55 22.73 4.03
CA LEU A 37 15.33 21.39 4.58
C LEU A 37 14.70 20.39 3.58
N PRO A 38 13.72 20.77 2.74
CA PRO A 38 13.15 19.87 1.73
C PRO A 38 14.19 19.34 0.74
N ALA A 39 15.19 20.15 0.38
CA ALA A 39 16.25 19.73 -0.54
C ALA A 39 17.16 18.67 0.07
N TRP A 40 17.30 18.66 1.40
CA TRP A 40 18.09 17.65 2.13
C TRP A 40 17.31 16.34 2.32
N LEU A 41 16.00 16.45 2.53
CA LEU A 41 15.10 15.31 2.73
C LEU A 41 14.74 14.61 1.41
N ALA A 42 14.67 15.37 0.31
CA ALA A 42 14.40 14.85 -1.01
C ALA A 42 15.48 13.87 -1.48
N LEU A 43 15.07 12.87 -2.24
CA LEU A 43 15.99 11.90 -2.80
C LEU A 43 16.74 12.50 -3.97
N THR A 44 18.02 12.80 -3.70
CA THR A 44 18.95 13.24 -4.73
C THR A 44 19.34 12.04 -5.56
N THR A 45 18.96 12.06 -6.83
CA THR A 45 19.15 10.94 -7.75
C THR A 45 20.55 10.90 -8.36
N LYS A 46 21.19 12.07 -8.53
CA LYS A 46 22.62 12.23 -8.84
C LYS A 46 23.16 13.59 -8.34
N PRO A 47 24.44 13.69 -7.92
CA PRO A 47 25.38 12.59 -7.66
C PRO A 47 24.99 11.79 -6.41
N TRP A 48 25.44 10.54 -6.32
CA TRP A 48 25.17 9.71 -5.15
C TRP A 48 25.96 10.23 -3.94
N SER A 49 25.25 10.54 -2.87
CA SER A 49 25.81 11.00 -1.61
C SER A 49 25.77 9.86 -0.60
N VAL A 50 26.59 9.96 0.46
CA VAL A 50 26.48 9.09 1.65
C VAL A 50 25.07 9.18 2.27
N LEU A 51 24.35 10.28 2.02
CA LEU A 51 22.99 10.51 2.49
C LEU A 51 21.92 9.81 1.63
N THR A 52 22.23 9.31 0.43
CA THR A 52 21.24 8.72 -0.49
C THR A 52 20.43 7.57 0.13
N PRO A 53 21.01 6.63 0.93
CA PRO A 53 20.21 5.60 1.60
C PRO A 53 19.22 6.16 2.63
N VAL A 54 19.59 7.23 3.34
CA VAL A 54 18.72 7.91 4.30
C VAL A 54 17.61 8.65 3.55
N GLN A 55 17.96 9.29 2.43
CA GLN A 55 17.02 10.00 1.57
C GLN A 55 15.92 9.12 0.99
N ILE A 56 16.18 7.82 0.77
CA ILE A 56 15.13 6.87 0.36
C ILE A 56 14.01 6.82 1.41
N PHE A 57 14.32 6.94 2.70
CA PHE A 57 13.31 6.91 3.76
C PHE A 57 12.72 8.29 4.07
N THR A 58 13.46 9.36 3.81
CA THR A 58 12.99 10.72 4.11
C THR A 58 12.24 11.41 2.97
N HIS A 59 12.42 10.97 1.71
CA HIS A 59 11.79 11.62 0.56
C HIS A 59 10.25 11.75 0.62
N PRO A 60 9.48 10.83 1.24
CA PRO A 60 8.03 11.00 1.32
C PRO A 60 7.63 12.17 2.23
N PHE A 61 8.52 12.54 3.16
CA PHE A 61 8.29 13.67 4.05
C PHE A 61 8.70 15.00 3.42
N ALA A 62 9.62 14.98 2.44
CA ALA A 62 10.07 16.16 1.74
C ALA A 62 8.91 16.79 0.95
N MET A 63 8.37 17.89 1.46
CA MET A 63 7.27 18.63 0.86
C MET A 63 7.73 20.03 0.45
N SER A 64 7.05 20.61 -0.54
CA SER A 64 7.34 21.98 -0.95
C SER A 64 6.77 22.96 0.09
N PRO A 65 7.56 23.85 0.70
CA PRO A 65 7.07 24.85 1.67
C PRO A 65 6.37 26.05 0.98
N ARG A 66 6.09 25.94 -0.33
CA ARG A 66 5.39 26.95 -1.13
C ARG A 66 3.87 26.75 -1.04
N ARG A 67 3.11 27.70 -1.62
CA ARG A 67 1.64 27.66 -1.63
C ARG A 67 1.07 26.34 -2.16
N ASP A 68 1.72 25.77 -3.17
CA ASP A 68 1.30 24.51 -3.81
C ASP A 68 1.43 23.33 -2.84
N GLY A 69 2.40 23.35 -1.94
CA GLY A 69 2.63 22.25 -1.00
C GLY A 69 1.56 22.10 0.09
N VAL A 70 0.83 23.17 0.41
CA VAL A 70 -0.34 23.07 1.30
C VAL A 70 -1.43 22.22 0.65
N VAL A 71 -1.66 22.42 -0.65
CA VAL A 71 -2.63 21.66 -1.43
C VAL A 71 -2.16 20.22 -1.58
N ASP A 72 -0.88 20.00 -1.87
CA ASP A 72 -0.30 18.65 -1.98
C ASP A 72 -0.38 17.87 -0.66
N LEU A 73 -0.12 18.53 0.47
CA LEU A 73 -0.28 17.93 1.79
C LEU A 73 -1.76 17.58 2.03
N ALA A 74 -2.68 18.51 1.81
CA ALA A 74 -4.10 18.28 2.02
C ALA A 74 -4.62 17.11 1.15
N LEU A 75 -4.22 17.05 -0.12
CA LEU A 75 -4.53 15.95 -1.02
C LEU A 75 -3.90 14.64 -0.53
N THR A 76 -2.63 14.65 -0.13
CA THR A 76 -1.98 13.45 0.44
C THR A 76 -2.76 12.94 1.64
N LEU A 77 -3.08 13.80 2.61
CA LEU A 77 -3.82 13.42 3.81
C LEU A 77 -5.19 12.86 3.42
N LEU A 78 -5.91 13.51 2.52
CA LEU A 78 -7.20 13.03 2.02
C LEU A 78 -7.08 11.62 1.40
N PHE A 79 -6.09 11.39 0.54
CA PHE A 79 -5.86 10.09 -0.10
C PHE A 79 -5.46 9.01 0.91
N LEU A 80 -4.58 9.34 1.86
CA LEU A 80 -4.24 8.41 2.94
C LEU A 80 -5.48 8.08 3.76
N TRP A 81 -6.27 9.06 4.20
CA TRP A 81 -7.49 8.75 4.93
C TRP A 81 -8.48 7.91 4.12
N TRP A 82 -8.68 8.25 2.85
CA TRP A 82 -9.67 7.60 2.00
C TRP A 82 -9.27 6.18 1.58
N MET A 83 -7.98 5.90 1.34
CA MET A 83 -7.49 4.60 0.86
C MET A 83 -6.77 3.77 1.92
N LEU A 84 -5.92 4.39 2.74
CA LEU A 84 -5.14 3.69 3.76
C LEU A 84 -6.02 3.27 4.95
N SER A 85 -6.99 4.09 5.38
CA SER A 85 -7.84 3.72 6.54
C SER A 85 -8.69 2.46 6.26
N PRO A 86 -9.40 2.34 5.12
CA PRO A 86 -10.10 1.09 4.78
C PRO A 86 -9.15 -0.09 4.58
N PHE A 87 -7.96 0.15 4.03
CA PHE A 87 -6.93 -0.89 3.90
C PHE A 87 -6.45 -1.40 5.26
N GLU A 88 -6.17 -0.51 6.22
CA GLU A 88 -5.79 -0.86 7.59
C GLU A 88 -6.90 -1.61 8.32
N GLN A 89 -8.16 -1.22 8.14
CA GLN A 89 -9.30 -1.93 8.74
C GLN A 89 -9.43 -3.36 8.20
N ARG A 90 -9.16 -3.55 6.91
CA ARG A 90 -9.31 -4.85 6.24
C ARG A 90 -8.14 -5.80 6.48
N PHE A 91 -6.90 -5.29 6.45
CA PHE A 91 -5.68 -6.11 6.52
C PHE A 91 -4.89 -5.96 7.82
N GLY A 92 -5.32 -5.05 8.70
CA GLY A 92 -4.67 -4.73 9.96
C GLY A 92 -3.49 -3.75 9.83
N ARG A 93 -3.14 -3.13 10.96
CA ARG A 93 -2.06 -2.14 11.07
C ARG A 93 -0.71 -2.65 10.56
N ARG A 94 -0.34 -3.89 10.87
CA ARG A 94 0.96 -4.45 10.48
C ARG A 94 1.14 -4.48 8.96
N ARG A 95 0.12 -4.90 8.22
CA ARG A 95 0.16 -4.95 6.75
C ARG A 95 0.15 -3.56 6.12
N ALA A 96 -0.55 -2.61 6.74
CA ALA A 96 -0.49 -1.21 6.33
C ALA A 96 0.92 -0.63 6.46
N ILE A 97 1.63 -0.91 7.57
CA ILE A 97 3.03 -0.49 7.76
C ILE A 97 3.94 -1.14 6.71
N GLU A 98 3.81 -2.46 6.49
CA GLU A 98 4.60 -3.19 5.48
C GLU A 98 4.39 -2.62 4.08
N LEU A 99 3.15 -2.27 3.73
CA LEU A 99 2.82 -1.64 2.46
C LEU A 99 3.45 -0.25 2.33
N LEU A 100 3.37 0.59 3.36
CA LEU A 100 3.97 1.93 3.35
C LEU A 100 5.50 1.87 3.27
N ALA A 101 6.12 0.92 3.98
CA ALA A 101 7.56 0.70 3.89
C ALA A 101 7.96 0.30 2.45
N ALA A 102 7.22 -0.63 1.83
CA ALA A 102 7.45 -1.01 0.44
C ALA A 102 7.20 0.16 -0.53
N ALA A 103 6.15 0.96 -0.29
CA ALA A 103 5.80 2.15 -1.06
C ALA A 103 6.80 3.30 -0.89
N THR A 104 7.66 3.23 0.13
CA THR A 104 8.77 4.18 0.31
C THR A 104 10.01 3.66 -0.43
N VAL A 105 10.40 2.42 -0.15
CA VAL A 105 11.68 1.88 -0.65
C VAL A 105 11.66 1.63 -2.15
N VAL A 106 10.61 0.98 -2.68
CA VAL A 106 10.60 0.53 -4.08
C VAL A 106 10.51 1.70 -5.07
N PRO A 107 9.64 2.72 -4.88
CA PRO A 107 9.64 3.90 -5.74
C PRO A 107 10.95 4.70 -5.67
N GLY A 108 11.55 4.82 -4.48
CA GLY A 108 12.85 5.48 -4.33
C GLY A 108 13.96 4.74 -5.08
N LEU A 109 14.02 3.41 -4.98
CA LEU A 109 14.96 2.60 -5.75
C LEU A 109 14.69 2.67 -7.27
N ALA A 110 13.43 2.64 -7.67
CA ALA A 110 13.06 2.78 -9.08
C ALA A 110 13.50 4.15 -9.63
N ALA A 111 13.32 5.22 -8.86
CA ALA A 111 13.79 6.55 -9.22
C ALA A 111 15.31 6.60 -9.42
N LEU A 112 16.09 5.97 -8.54
CA LEU A 112 17.55 5.88 -8.70
C LEU A 112 17.96 5.14 -9.97
N VAL A 113 17.31 4.01 -10.28
CA VAL A 113 17.59 3.22 -11.49
C VAL A 113 17.20 4.00 -12.75
N ILE A 114 16.04 4.64 -12.75
CA ILE A 114 15.54 5.41 -13.90
C ILE A 114 16.36 6.68 -14.11
N ALA A 115 16.96 7.24 -13.06
CA ALA A 115 17.84 8.39 -13.13
C ALA A 115 19.24 8.09 -13.71
N LEU A 116 19.66 6.83 -13.81
CA LEU A 116 20.98 6.43 -14.32
C LEU A 116 21.32 6.96 -15.74
N PRO A 117 20.41 6.94 -16.73
CA PRO A 117 20.71 7.48 -18.06
C PRO A 117 20.70 9.02 -18.15
N PHE A 118 20.16 9.73 -17.16
CA PHE A 118 19.99 11.20 -17.24
C PHE A 118 21.14 11.94 -16.54
N ALA A 119 21.57 13.07 -17.10
CA ALA A 119 22.67 13.87 -16.57
C ALA A 119 22.28 14.66 -15.30
N ASN A 120 21.14 15.36 -15.35
CA ASN A 120 20.59 16.16 -14.24
C ASN A 120 19.13 15.77 -13.95
N PRO A 121 18.88 14.59 -13.39
CA PRO A 121 17.54 14.18 -12.97
C PRO A 121 17.03 15.06 -11.82
N ALA A 122 15.75 15.46 -11.85
CA ALA A 122 15.15 16.16 -10.72
C ALA A 122 15.17 15.30 -9.44
N PRO A 123 15.27 15.93 -8.26
CA PRO A 123 15.15 15.23 -7.00
C PRO A 123 13.72 14.71 -6.82
N LEU A 124 13.59 13.50 -6.29
CA LEU A 124 12.28 12.93 -5.95
C LEU A 124 11.86 13.43 -4.56
N ALA A 125 10.69 14.04 -4.48
CA ALA A 125 10.11 14.54 -3.24
C ALA A 125 8.61 14.25 -3.21
N GLY A 126 8.08 14.05 -1.99
CA GLY A 126 6.65 14.00 -1.73
C GLY A 126 6.10 12.59 -1.48
N SER A 127 4.94 12.58 -0.84
CA SER A 127 4.23 11.40 -0.33
C SER A 127 3.20 10.81 -1.31
N VAL A 128 3.11 11.33 -2.53
CA VAL A 128 2.12 10.89 -3.55
C VAL A 128 2.23 9.38 -3.82
N GLY A 129 3.46 8.84 -3.79
CA GLY A 129 3.71 7.40 -3.94
C GLY A 129 2.98 6.54 -2.89
N TRP A 130 2.82 7.01 -1.66
CA TRP A 130 2.03 6.29 -0.64
C TRP A 130 0.56 6.22 -1.00
N GLY A 131 -0.01 7.32 -1.51
CA GLY A 131 -1.39 7.37 -1.99
C GLY A 131 -1.62 6.40 -3.15
N LEU A 132 -0.72 6.40 -4.15
CA LEU A 132 -0.83 5.50 -5.31
C LEU A 132 -0.65 4.02 -4.94
N ALA A 133 0.31 3.70 -4.08
CA ALA A 133 0.55 2.33 -3.63
C ALA A 133 -0.63 1.79 -2.80
N THR A 134 -1.21 2.61 -1.93
CA THR A 134 -2.38 2.23 -1.13
C THR A 134 -3.64 2.12 -1.97
N LEU A 135 -3.87 3.06 -2.88
CA LEU A 135 -4.96 3.01 -3.86
C LEU A 135 -4.89 1.74 -4.72
N SER A 136 -3.72 1.45 -5.29
CA SER A 136 -3.54 0.25 -6.12
C SER A 136 -3.66 -1.03 -5.30
N ALA A 137 -3.06 -1.11 -4.11
CA ALA A 137 -3.23 -2.26 -3.22
C ALA A 137 -4.70 -2.47 -2.84
N PHE A 138 -5.42 -1.41 -2.50
CA PHE A 138 -6.84 -1.51 -2.18
C PHE A 138 -7.64 -1.98 -3.39
N ALA A 139 -7.41 -1.37 -4.56
CA ALA A 139 -8.11 -1.69 -5.80
C ALA A 139 -7.91 -3.14 -6.25
N PHE A 140 -6.68 -3.65 -6.21
CA PHE A 140 -6.40 -5.05 -6.60
C PHE A 140 -6.80 -6.07 -5.54
N SER A 141 -7.04 -5.65 -4.29
CA SER A 141 -7.53 -6.53 -3.23
C SER A 141 -9.05 -6.79 -3.28
N LEU A 142 -9.77 -6.02 -4.10
CA LEU A 142 -11.20 -6.12 -4.27
C LEU A 142 -11.55 -7.09 -5.41
N PRO A 143 -12.68 -7.82 -5.31
CA PRO A 143 -13.23 -8.55 -6.45
C PRO A 143 -13.45 -7.61 -7.65
N ARG A 144 -13.34 -8.15 -8.88
CA ARG A 144 -13.46 -7.35 -10.12
C ARG A 144 -14.77 -6.57 -10.23
N ASP A 145 -15.82 -7.06 -9.61
CA ASP A 145 -17.16 -6.46 -9.64
C ASP A 145 -17.48 -5.60 -8.42
N ALA A 146 -16.55 -5.48 -7.46
CA ALA A 146 -16.77 -4.65 -6.29
C ALA A 146 -16.72 -3.16 -6.66
N THR A 147 -17.77 -2.44 -6.30
CA THR A 147 -17.87 -0.99 -6.44
C THR A 147 -17.48 -0.33 -5.12
N ILE A 148 -16.70 0.75 -5.20
CA ILE A 148 -16.44 1.66 -4.08
C ILE A 148 -17.16 2.96 -4.41
N SER A 149 -17.85 3.53 -3.43
CA SER A 149 -18.39 4.88 -3.58
C SER A 149 -17.25 5.90 -3.47
N LEU A 150 -16.91 6.54 -4.58
CA LEU A 150 -16.00 7.68 -4.63
C LEU A 150 -16.59 8.81 -3.80
N MET A 151 -15.93 9.11 -2.68
CA MET A 151 -16.40 10.10 -1.70
C MET A 151 -17.88 9.91 -1.37
N GLY A 152 -18.37 8.66 -1.33
CA GLY A 152 -19.76 8.33 -1.02
C GLY A 152 -20.82 8.81 -2.01
N VAL A 153 -20.42 9.47 -3.10
CA VAL A 153 -21.34 10.04 -4.10
C VAL A 153 -21.40 9.15 -5.34
N LEU A 154 -20.24 8.74 -5.88
CA LEU A 154 -20.19 8.10 -7.19
C LEU A 154 -19.71 6.64 -7.09
N PRO A 155 -20.57 5.63 -7.28
CA PRO A 155 -20.14 4.24 -7.27
C PRO A 155 -19.26 3.97 -8.50
N MET A 156 -17.98 3.73 -8.26
CA MET A 156 -17.01 3.40 -9.31
C MET A 156 -16.18 2.19 -8.91
N ARG A 157 -15.71 1.43 -9.90
CA ARG A 157 -14.75 0.35 -9.62
C ARG A 157 -13.42 0.98 -9.23
N ALA A 158 -12.79 0.44 -8.18
CA ALA A 158 -11.50 0.87 -7.67
C ALA A 158 -10.40 0.95 -8.74
N ILE A 159 -10.46 0.03 -9.72
CA ILE A 159 -9.49 -0.05 -10.80
C ILE A 159 -9.52 1.19 -11.71
N HIS A 160 -10.69 1.82 -11.90
CA HIS A 160 -10.78 3.06 -12.69
C HIS A 160 -10.05 4.20 -11.99
N LEU A 161 -9.99 4.21 -10.66
CA LEU A 161 -9.23 5.23 -9.92
C LEU A 161 -7.73 5.04 -10.07
N VAL A 162 -7.26 3.79 -10.12
CA VAL A 162 -5.87 3.50 -10.45
C VAL A 162 -5.55 4.00 -11.85
N TRP A 163 -6.38 3.66 -12.85
CA TRP A 163 -6.17 4.13 -14.23
C TRP A 163 -6.27 5.64 -14.37
N PHE A 164 -7.20 6.28 -13.66
CA PHE A 164 -7.32 7.73 -13.62
C PHE A 164 -6.05 8.36 -13.02
N SER A 165 -5.54 7.82 -11.92
CA SER A 165 -4.32 8.34 -11.28
C SER A 165 -3.08 8.16 -12.16
N VAL A 166 -2.95 7.00 -12.83
CA VAL A 166 -1.88 6.75 -13.81
C VAL A 166 -2.03 7.64 -15.04
N GLY A 167 -3.25 7.84 -15.53
CA GLY A 167 -3.55 8.75 -16.64
C GLY A 167 -3.23 10.21 -16.29
N PHE A 168 -3.52 10.63 -15.06
CA PHE A 168 -3.17 11.95 -14.56
C PHE A 168 -1.65 12.13 -14.40
N ALA A 169 -0.96 11.11 -13.88
CA ALA A 169 0.51 11.08 -13.82
C ALA A 169 1.15 11.17 -15.22
N LEU A 170 0.60 10.43 -16.19
CA LEU A 170 1.03 10.48 -17.59
C LEU A 170 0.76 11.86 -18.21
N LEU A 171 -0.40 12.47 -17.90
CA LEU A 171 -0.72 13.80 -18.39
C LEU A 171 0.26 14.84 -17.84
N ARG A 172 0.55 14.82 -16.53
CA ARG A 172 1.56 15.69 -15.92
C ARG A 172 2.93 15.54 -16.56
N PHE A 173 3.27 14.31 -16.93
CA PHE A 173 4.51 14.02 -17.62
C PHE A 173 4.52 14.60 -19.04
N LEU A 174 3.40 14.48 -19.77
CA LEU A 174 3.27 15.04 -21.13
C LEU A 174 3.17 16.57 -21.15
N THR A 175 2.62 17.20 -20.10
CA THR A 175 2.55 18.66 -19.97
C THR A 175 3.86 19.29 -19.52
N GLY A 176 4.85 18.48 -19.11
CA GLY A 176 6.14 18.95 -18.61
C GLY A 176 6.14 19.33 -17.12
N ASP A 177 5.05 19.06 -16.40
CA ASP A 177 4.95 19.29 -14.95
C ASP A 177 5.65 18.19 -14.14
N SER A 178 6.01 17.07 -14.76
CA SER A 178 6.78 15.99 -14.13
C SER A 178 7.86 15.41 -15.04
N ASP A 179 8.97 15.00 -14.40
CA ASP A 179 10.09 14.33 -15.06
C ASP A 179 9.85 12.82 -15.22
N PHE A 180 10.62 12.19 -16.12
CA PHE A 180 10.65 10.73 -16.30
C PHE A 180 10.89 9.96 -15.00
N VAL A 181 11.72 10.51 -14.11
CA VAL A 181 12.02 9.92 -12.80
C VAL A 181 10.79 9.90 -11.90
N LEU A 182 10.06 11.02 -11.83
CA LEU A 182 8.85 11.14 -11.02
C LEU A 182 7.77 10.20 -11.55
N PHE A 183 7.47 10.27 -12.85
CA PHE A 183 6.49 9.39 -13.49
C PHE A 183 6.84 7.90 -13.30
N GLY A 184 8.10 7.54 -13.50
CA GLY A 184 8.59 6.17 -13.30
C GLY A 184 8.46 5.68 -11.86
N SER A 185 8.70 6.55 -10.88
CA SER A 185 8.51 6.24 -9.46
C SER A 185 7.03 6.05 -9.09
N GLU A 186 6.13 6.83 -9.69
CA GLU A 186 4.69 6.70 -9.49
C GLU A 186 4.15 5.38 -10.08
N LEU A 187 4.63 4.99 -11.25
CA LEU A 187 4.34 3.66 -11.82
C LEU A 187 4.89 2.54 -10.94
N ALA A 188 6.10 2.70 -10.40
CA ALA A 188 6.65 1.75 -9.45
C ALA A 188 5.78 1.64 -8.19
N ALA A 189 5.26 2.75 -7.67
CA ALA A 189 4.35 2.78 -6.52
C ALA A 189 3.04 2.00 -6.80
N VAL A 190 2.45 2.17 -7.98
CA VAL A 190 1.30 1.37 -8.42
C VAL A 190 1.66 -0.12 -8.51
N GLY A 191 2.85 -0.41 -9.05
CA GLY A 191 3.40 -1.77 -9.12
C GLY A 191 3.59 -2.41 -7.74
N VAL A 192 4.02 -1.63 -6.74
CA VAL A 192 4.12 -2.07 -5.33
C VAL A 192 2.78 -2.51 -4.81
N GLY A 193 1.72 -1.71 -4.98
CA GLY A 193 0.40 -2.08 -4.48
C GLY A 193 -0.13 -3.36 -5.10
N TYR A 194 0.01 -3.52 -6.42
CA TYR A 194 -0.30 -4.77 -7.12
C TYR A 194 0.53 -5.97 -6.59
N GLY A 195 1.85 -5.81 -6.53
CA GLY A 195 2.78 -6.84 -6.10
C GLY A 195 2.56 -7.26 -4.64
N PHE A 196 2.25 -6.31 -3.76
CA PHE A 196 1.99 -6.53 -2.35
C PHE A 196 0.72 -7.36 -2.14
N VAL A 197 -0.37 -7.04 -2.84
CA VAL A 197 -1.60 -7.85 -2.81
C VAL A 197 -1.34 -9.25 -3.33
N ARG A 198 -0.60 -9.39 -4.43
CA ARG A 198 -0.25 -10.69 -4.98
C ARG A 198 0.62 -11.51 -4.02
N TRP A 199 1.52 -10.86 -3.29
CA TRP A 199 2.31 -11.49 -2.24
C TRP A 199 1.45 -11.96 -1.07
N MET A 200 0.49 -11.15 -0.62
CA MET A 200 -0.47 -11.53 0.43
C MET A 200 -1.40 -12.68 -0.01
N ALA A 201 -1.78 -12.71 -1.30
CA ALA A 201 -2.65 -13.73 -1.87
C ALA A 201 -1.94 -15.07 -2.11
N ARG A 202 -0.60 -15.12 -2.05
CA ARG A 202 0.12 -16.40 -2.11
C ARG A 202 -0.29 -17.22 -0.89
N PRO A 203 -0.79 -18.46 -1.06
CA PRO A 203 -1.08 -19.31 0.08
C PRO A 203 0.21 -19.45 0.87
N GLN A 204 0.27 -18.85 2.06
CA GLN A 204 1.35 -19.10 3.02
C GLN A 204 1.37 -20.61 3.17
N GLY A 205 2.41 -21.24 2.60
CA GLY A 205 2.47 -22.66 2.41
C GLY A 205 2.02 -23.31 3.70
N ARG A 206 0.83 -23.93 3.67
CA ARG A 206 0.38 -24.80 4.76
C ARG A 206 1.59 -25.66 4.99
N ARG A 207 2.28 -25.43 6.11
CA ARG A 207 3.33 -26.31 6.60
C ARG A 207 2.59 -27.61 6.71
N ARG A 208 2.70 -28.44 5.66
CA ARG A 208 1.92 -29.66 5.47
C ARG A 208 2.35 -30.44 6.69
N LYS A 209 1.54 -30.39 7.76
CA LYS A 209 1.76 -31.21 8.94
C LYS A 209 1.81 -32.58 8.33
N LYS A 210 3.02 -33.16 8.19
CA LYS A 210 3.19 -34.52 7.73
C LYS A 210 2.16 -35.29 8.56
N PRO A 211 1.21 -36.02 7.95
CA PRO A 211 0.30 -36.82 8.74
C PRO A 211 1.21 -37.68 9.61
N SER A 212 1.24 -37.37 10.90
CA SER A 212 1.91 -38.21 11.87
C SER A 212 1.24 -39.55 11.67
N ARG A 213 2.00 -40.55 11.21
CA ARG A 213 1.49 -41.91 11.07
C ARG A 213 1.03 -42.29 12.47
N ALA A 214 -0.28 -42.15 12.72
CA ALA A 214 -0.88 -42.63 13.94
C ALA A 214 -0.55 -44.13 13.98
N PRO A 215 0.08 -44.63 15.06
CA PRO A 215 0.38 -46.05 15.17
C PRO A 215 -0.93 -46.80 15.03
N LYS A 216 -0.93 -47.77 14.11
CA LYS A 216 -2.07 -48.64 13.80
C LYS A 216 -2.40 -49.42 15.07
N ARG A 217 -3.31 -48.91 15.89
CA ARG A 217 -3.87 -49.64 17.04
C ARG A 217 -4.63 -50.83 16.46
N SER A 218 -4.05 -52.01 16.58
CA SER A 218 -4.72 -53.27 16.32
C SER A 218 -5.83 -53.44 17.37
N ASN A 219 -7.07 -53.19 16.98
CA ASN A 219 -8.23 -53.58 17.79
C ASN A 219 -8.46 -55.09 17.60
N PRO A 220 -8.56 -55.89 18.67
CA PRO A 220 -8.83 -57.33 18.60
C PRO A 220 -10.34 -57.63 18.61
N PHE A 221 -11.17 -56.78 18.02
CA PHE A 221 -12.61 -57.03 17.95
C PHE A 221 -12.97 -57.63 16.59
N ARG A 222 -13.11 -58.95 16.60
CA ARG A 222 -13.67 -59.74 15.51
C ARG A 222 -15.19 -59.57 15.56
N VAL A 223 -15.73 -58.82 14.61
CA VAL A 223 -17.17 -58.75 14.36
C VAL A 223 -17.60 -60.10 13.80
N ILE A 224 -18.57 -60.75 14.45
CA ILE A 224 -19.26 -61.92 13.91
C ILE A 224 -20.37 -61.36 13.05
N ASP A 225 -20.28 -61.57 11.73
CA ASP A 225 -21.37 -61.28 10.81
C ASP A 225 -22.52 -62.26 11.14
N GLY A 226 -23.59 -61.73 11.73
CA GLY A 226 -24.82 -62.46 11.98
C GLY A 226 -25.53 -62.72 10.67
N GLY A 227 -25.26 -63.89 10.08
CA GLY A 227 -26.01 -64.42 8.96
C GLY A 227 -27.42 -64.85 9.38
N ASP A 228 -28.37 -64.47 8.52
CA ASP A 228 -29.64 -65.08 8.15
C ASP A 228 -30.46 -65.89 9.17
N GLU A 229 -31.72 -65.44 9.27
CA GLU A 229 -32.95 -66.23 9.44
C GLU A 229 -33.14 -66.99 10.75
N ASP A 230 -33.78 -66.33 11.73
CA ASP A 230 -34.81 -67.00 12.54
C ASP A 230 -35.81 -65.98 13.11
N PRO A 231 -37.10 -65.99 12.70
CA PRO A 231 -38.12 -65.17 13.34
C PRO A 231 -38.49 -65.73 14.73
N PRO A 232 -38.77 -64.87 15.72
CA PRO A 232 -39.02 -65.29 17.10
C PRO A 232 -40.31 -66.11 17.20
N LYS A 233 -40.14 -67.38 17.60
CA LYS A 233 -41.20 -68.39 17.68
C LYS A 233 -42.02 -68.33 18.98
N TYR A 234 -42.49 -67.18 19.46
CA TYR A 234 -43.47 -67.15 20.56
C TYR A 234 -44.32 -65.88 20.52
N LEU A 235 -45.53 -65.97 19.97
CA LEU A 235 -46.70 -65.13 20.30
C LEU A 235 -47.92 -65.82 19.65
N ASN A 236 -48.42 -66.86 20.32
CA ASN A 236 -49.83 -67.25 20.29
C ASN A 236 -50.50 -66.61 21.51
#